data_AF-A0A4Q5XH93-F1
#
_entry.id   AF-A0A4Q5XH93-F1
#
_cell.length_a   1.000
_cell.length_b   1.000
_cell.length_c   1.000
_cell.angle_alpha   90.00
_cell.angle_beta   90.00
_cell.angle_gamma   90.00
#
_symmetry.space_group_name_H-M   'P 1'
#
loop_
_entity.id
_entity.type
_entity.pdbx_description
1 polymer ?
#
loop_
_entity_poly.entity_id
_entity_poly.type
_entity_poly.pdbx_seq_one_letter_code
_entity_poly.pdbx_strand_id
1 'polypeptide(L)'
;MLSGLLLLACGASEDGGSGVEAGKGGTQGNGPGPLELDDPPITEGPLETLQTTLPAGFVAATGAKGGGDASQLKGGWKVVGPLGELPEPSQMACANVLRVLMRDFATFKHPDFGGAKDPQNALGLVESALGPGRKPTRTAAYPQVASKLEDWYATIAGVSTAYVVDFWLEPVGKSFVLDSSRFFPLDSVASAESTQNDDDGQPRNFGFTTELHTSFRYAGGEIFTFRGDDDVFVFVDGKLVVDIGGVHGPTQGTVMIDQLGLAKGSVYTLDLFQAERNPTGSNFRIETTLDFADCGAIVTDVPR
;
A
#
# COMPACT_ATOMS: atom_id res chain seq x y z
N MET A 1 39.45 29.11 25.36
CA MET A 1 40.68 28.44 25.80
C MET A 1 40.63 27.01 25.28
N LEU A 2 41.68 26.62 24.55
CA LEU A 2 42.16 25.30 24.09
C LEU A 2 41.13 24.18 23.77
N SER A 3 41.08 23.70 22.52
CA SER A 3 41.96 22.69 21.88
C SER A 3 41.68 21.27 22.43
N GLY A 4 41.45 20.22 21.64
CA GLY A 4 42.16 19.90 20.41
C GLY A 4 41.54 18.80 19.54
N LEU A 5 42.14 18.75 18.36
CA LEU A 5 41.94 17.94 17.17
C LEU A 5 42.74 16.62 17.30
N LEU A 6 42.25 15.50 16.76
CA LEU A 6 43.10 14.36 16.41
C LEU A 6 42.66 13.71 15.11
N LEU A 7 43.43 13.98 14.05
CA LEU A 7 43.52 13.18 12.82
C LEU A 7 44.36 11.94 13.11
N LEU A 8 44.07 10.82 12.45
CA LEU A 8 45.09 9.82 12.13
C LEU A 8 44.82 9.21 10.75
N ALA A 9 45.81 9.29 9.88
CA ALA A 9 45.84 8.65 8.57
C ALA A 9 47.19 7.94 8.36
N CYS A 10 47.11 6.87 7.59
CA CYS A 10 48.11 6.25 6.72
C CYS A 10 49.21 5.34 7.31
N GLY A 11 49.45 4.26 6.56
CA GLY A 11 50.59 3.35 6.70
C GLY A 11 50.53 2.22 5.67
N ALA A 12 51.08 2.46 4.49
CA ALA A 12 51.42 1.46 3.48
C ALA A 12 52.84 0.91 3.71
N SER A 13 53.13 -0.30 3.26
CA SER A 13 54.49 -0.78 3.03
C SER A 13 54.51 -1.90 1.99
N GLU A 14 55.25 -1.64 0.91
CA GLU A 14 55.73 -2.60 -0.10
C GLU A 14 57.06 -3.23 0.33
N ASP A 15 57.38 -4.41 -0.21
CA ASP A 15 58.71 -4.97 -0.54
C ASP A 15 58.52 -6.51 -0.73
N GLY A 16 59.09 -7.25 -1.68
CA GLY A 16 60.14 -7.01 -2.66
C GLY A 16 61.02 -8.28 -2.79
N GLY A 17 61.05 -8.89 -3.99
CA GLY A 17 62.07 -9.88 -4.46
C GLY A 17 61.85 -11.35 -4.08
N SER A 18 62.36 -12.38 -4.77
CA SER A 18 63.00 -12.60 -6.09
C SER A 18 63.29 -14.12 -6.16
N GLY A 19 63.17 -14.80 -7.30
CA GLY A 19 63.67 -16.19 -7.40
C GLY A 19 63.22 -16.98 -8.62
N VAL A 20 64.20 -17.46 -9.38
CA VAL A 20 64.17 -18.05 -10.73
C VAL A 20 63.82 -19.55 -10.71
N GLU A 21 63.05 -20.04 -11.69
CA GLU A 21 63.42 -21.26 -12.45
C GLU A 21 62.57 -21.46 -13.72
N ALA A 22 63.27 -21.75 -14.83
CA ALA A 22 62.69 -22.05 -16.13
C ALA A 22 62.55 -23.58 -16.28
N GLY A 23 61.32 -24.05 -16.54
CA GLY A 23 61.03 -25.44 -16.92
C GLY A 23 60.08 -25.49 -18.10
N LYS A 24 60.57 -25.91 -19.26
CA LYS A 24 59.76 -26.24 -20.44
C LYS A 24 58.96 -27.51 -20.18
N GLY A 25 57.66 -27.48 -20.46
CA GLY A 25 56.81 -28.67 -20.56
C GLY A 25 55.40 -28.28 -21.00
N GLY A 26 55.08 -28.49 -22.27
CA GLY A 26 53.75 -28.19 -22.80
C GLY A 26 52.75 -29.30 -22.50
N THR A 27 51.51 -28.90 -22.23
CA THR A 27 50.28 -29.64 -22.54
C THR A 27 49.13 -28.65 -22.61
N GLN A 28 48.40 -28.64 -23.73
CA GLN A 28 47.15 -27.92 -23.89
C GLN A 28 46.12 -28.46 -22.88
N GLY A 29 45.57 -27.57 -22.06
CA GLY A 29 44.39 -27.81 -21.24
C GLY A 29 43.43 -26.66 -21.44
N ASN A 30 42.26 -26.96 -21.99
CA ASN A 30 41.15 -26.01 -22.17
C ASN A 30 40.78 -25.38 -20.82
N GLY A 31 41.02 -24.08 -20.67
CA GLY A 31 40.42 -23.29 -19.58
C GLY A 31 38.92 -23.09 -19.87
N PRO A 32 38.06 -23.07 -18.85
CA PRO A 32 36.66 -22.72 -19.07
C PRO A 32 36.60 -21.24 -19.47
N GLY A 33 35.92 -20.95 -20.58
CA GLY A 33 35.58 -19.58 -20.97
C GLY A 33 34.69 -18.92 -19.91
N PRO A 34 34.46 -17.60 -20.02
CA PRO A 34 33.55 -16.90 -19.12
C PRO A 34 32.18 -17.59 -19.16
N LEU A 35 31.58 -17.83 -18.00
CA LEU A 35 30.19 -18.25 -17.90
C LEU A 35 29.34 -17.08 -18.40
N GLU A 36 29.02 -17.09 -19.69
CA GLU A 36 27.96 -16.30 -20.28
C GLU A 36 26.66 -16.85 -19.69
N LEU A 37 26.12 -16.16 -18.69
CA LEU A 37 24.77 -16.41 -18.20
C LEU A 37 23.85 -15.89 -19.30
N ASP A 38 23.43 -16.79 -20.19
CA ASP A 38 22.30 -16.56 -21.08
C ASP A 38 21.07 -16.33 -20.19
N ASP A 39 20.80 -15.07 -19.87
CA ASP A 39 19.51 -14.69 -19.29
C ASP A 39 18.43 -15.14 -20.28
N PRO A 40 17.47 -15.99 -19.86
CA PRO A 40 16.39 -16.39 -20.74
C PRO A 40 15.65 -15.13 -21.19
N PRO A 41 15.23 -15.04 -22.46
CA PRO A 41 14.47 -13.90 -22.93
C PRO A 41 13.25 -13.73 -22.03
N ILE A 42 13.14 -12.55 -21.41
CA ILE A 42 11.93 -12.13 -20.71
C ILE A 42 10.85 -12.14 -21.79
N THR A 43 10.04 -13.19 -21.84
CA THR A 43 8.82 -13.19 -22.62
C THR A 43 7.94 -12.12 -21.97
N GLU A 44 7.89 -10.94 -22.58
CA GLU A 44 6.90 -9.93 -22.21
C GLU A 44 5.54 -10.62 -22.28
N GLY A 45 4.88 -10.71 -21.12
CA GLY A 45 3.50 -11.18 -21.07
C GLY A 45 2.63 -10.30 -21.98
N PRO A 46 1.45 -10.79 -22.39
CA PRO A 46 0.53 -9.97 -23.17
C PRO A 46 0.34 -8.61 -22.49
N LEU A 47 0.53 -7.52 -23.25
CA LEU A 47 0.28 -6.17 -22.78
C LEU A 47 -1.17 -6.09 -22.28
N GLU A 48 -1.33 -5.99 -20.96
CA GLU A 48 -2.63 -5.96 -20.33
C GLU A 48 -3.40 -4.71 -20.79
N THR A 49 -4.66 -4.91 -21.20
CA THR A 49 -5.43 -3.82 -21.82
C THR A 49 -5.98 -2.89 -20.74
N LEU A 50 -5.61 -1.61 -20.84
CA LEU A 50 -6.12 -0.55 -19.98
C LEU A 50 -7.64 -0.46 -20.02
N GLN A 51 -8.27 -0.50 -18.85
CA GLN A 51 -9.72 -0.35 -18.70
C GLN A 51 -10.07 1.13 -18.66
N THR A 52 -10.50 1.69 -19.80
CA THR A 52 -10.81 3.12 -19.95
C THR A 52 -12.25 3.48 -19.59
N THR A 53 -13.08 2.49 -19.28
CA THR A 53 -14.47 2.66 -18.83
C THR A 53 -14.69 1.79 -17.60
N LEU A 54 -15.69 2.14 -16.79
CA LEU A 54 -16.08 1.36 -15.61
C LEU A 54 -16.24 -0.13 -15.98
N PRO A 55 -15.44 -1.04 -15.41
CA PRO A 55 -15.50 -2.44 -15.76
C PRO A 55 -16.84 -3.07 -15.33
N ALA A 56 -17.26 -4.12 -16.04
CA ALA A 56 -18.52 -4.79 -15.75
C ALA A 56 -18.57 -5.34 -14.31
N GLY A 57 -19.67 -5.05 -13.60
CA GLY A 57 -19.88 -5.47 -12.21
C GLY A 57 -19.18 -4.59 -11.17
N PHE A 58 -18.47 -3.53 -11.57
CA PHE A 58 -18.00 -2.51 -10.64
C PHE A 58 -19.11 -1.51 -10.35
N VAL A 59 -19.10 -1.01 -9.11
CA VAL A 59 -19.87 0.15 -8.66
C VAL A 59 -18.99 1.38 -8.85
N ALA A 60 -19.52 2.41 -9.51
CA ALA A 60 -18.81 3.68 -9.66
C ALA A 60 -18.63 4.36 -8.29
N ALA A 61 -17.57 5.15 -8.15
CA ALA A 61 -17.39 5.98 -6.97
C ALA A 61 -18.63 6.86 -6.71
N THR A 62 -19.02 6.96 -5.44
CA THR A 62 -20.23 7.66 -5.01
C THR A 62 -19.88 8.94 -4.25
N GLY A 63 -20.80 9.90 -4.30
CA GLY A 63 -20.65 11.18 -3.61
C GLY A 63 -21.92 11.65 -2.94
N ALA A 64 -21.93 12.92 -2.55
CA ALA A 64 -23.02 13.49 -1.76
C ALA A 64 -24.38 13.33 -2.47
N LYS A 65 -25.45 13.12 -1.69
CA LYS A 65 -26.82 12.90 -2.21
C LYS A 65 -27.32 13.98 -3.18
N GLY A 66 -26.84 15.22 -3.02
CA GLY A 66 -27.17 16.35 -3.90
C GLY A 66 -26.39 16.39 -5.23
N GLY A 67 -25.38 15.54 -5.40
CA GLY A 67 -24.57 15.46 -6.62
C GLY A 67 -23.63 16.64 -6.87
N GLY A 68 -23.42 17.51 -5.87
CA GLY A 68 -22.58 18.71 -6.02
C GLY A 68 -21.10 18.40 -6.31
N ASP A 69 -20.65 17.20 -5.98
CA ASP A 69 -19.30 16.67 -6.17
C ASP A 69 -19.21 15.63 -7.31
N ALA A 70 -20.31 15.35 -8.02
CA ALA A 70 -20.38 14.27 -9.01
C ALA A 70 -19.34 14.39 -10.14
N SER A 71 -18.88 15.61 -10.48
CA SER A 71 -17.85 15.83 -11.48
C SER A 71 -16.43 15.43 -11.02
N GLN A 72 -16.21 15.39 -9.70
CA GLN A 72 -14.93 15.07 -9.07
C GLN A 72 -14.72 13.57 -8.90
N LEU A 73 -15.80 12.81 -8.74
CA LEU A 73 -15.77 11.36 -8.52
C LEU A 73 -15.10 10.66 -9.71
N LYS A 74 -14.24 9.68 -9.40
CA LYS A 74 -13.50 8.89 -10.39
C LYS A 74 -13.35 7.45 -9.91
N GLY A 75 -13.28 6.52 -10.84
CA GLY A 75 -13.03 5.12 -10.52
C GLY A 75 -14.23 4.39 -9.94
N GLY A 76 -13.97 3.27 -9.29
CA GLY A 76 -14.98 2.44 -8.65
C GLY A 76 -14.41 1.21 -7.98
N TRP A 77 -15.28 0.34 -7.50
CA TRP A 77 -14.88 -0.89 -6.82
C TRP A 77 -15.82 -2.04 -7.13
N LYS A 78 -15.35 -3.25 -6.87
CA LYS A 78 -16.13 -4.48 -6.91
C LYS A 78 -15.78 -5.33 -5.70
N VAL A 79 -16.78 -5.63 -4.87
CA VAL A 79 -16.63 -6.65 -3.83
C VAL A 79 -16.62 -8.02 -4.51
N VAL A 80 -15.50 -8.73 -4.41
CA VAL A 80 -15.33 -10.05 -5.04
C VAL A 80 -16.00 -11.11 -4.16
N GLY A 81 -15.82 -11.01 -2.85
CA GLY A 81 -16.42 -11.93 -1.88
C GLY A 81 -15.59 -12.04 -0.60
N PRO A 82 -16.09 -12.78 0.40
CA PRO A 82 -15.34 -13.07 1.62
C PRO A 82 -14.11 -13.93 1.30
N LEU A 83 -12.97 -13.59 1.88
CA LEU A 83 -11.67 -14.19 1.55
C LEU A 83 -11.69 -15.73 1.67
N GLY A 84 -12.32 -16.27 2.71
CA GLY A 84 -12.34 -17.71 2.97
C GLY A 84 -13.20 -18.55 2.02
N GLU A 85 -14.05 -17.90 1.22
CA GLU A 85 -14.87 -18.58 0.21
C GLU A 85 -14.24 -18.51 -1.19
N LEU A 86 -13.20 -17.70 -1.37
CA LEU A 86 -12.57 -17.51 -2.66
C LEU A 86 -11.51 -18.58 -2.92
N PRO A 87 -11.44 -19.12 -4.15
CA PRO A 87 -10.35 -20.01 -4.52
C PRO A 87 -9.01 -19.26 -4.45
N GLU A 88 -7.92 -20.02 -4.28
CA GLU A 88 -6.56 -19.49 -4.33
C GLU A 88 -6.39 -18.51 -5.51
N PRO A 89 -5.86 -17.30 -5.29
CA PRO A 89 -5.89 -16.30 -6.33
C PRO A 89 -5.05 -16.77 -7.51
N SER A 90 -5.70 -17.00 -8.64
CA SER A 90 -5.06 -16.90 -9.95
C SER A 90 -4.54 -15.47 -10.08
N GLN A 91 -3.32 -15.30 -10.61
CA GLN A 91 -2.79 -13.99 -10.99
C GLN A 91 -3.88 -13.20 -11.73
N MET A 92 -4.18 -12.00 -11.23
CA MET A 92 -5.01 -11.09 -11.98
C MET A 92 -4.18 -10.47 -13.10
N ALA A 93 -4.84 -10.28 -14.23
CA ALA A 93 -4.39 -9.39 -15.28
C ALA A 93 -4.63 -7.96 -14.82
N CYS A 94 -3.59 -7.13 -14.65
CA CYS A 94 -3.75 -5.76 -14.18
C CYS A 94 -3.22 -4.75 -15.15
N ALA A 95 -4.16 -3.93 -15.62
CA ALA A 95 -3.83 -2.61 -16.11
C ALA A 95 -3.99 -1.61 -14.96
N ASN A 96 -5.23 -1.20 -14.69
CA ASN A 96 -5.57 -0.17 -13.70
C ASN A 96 -6.62 -0.65 -12.68
N VAL A 97 -6.52 -1.93 -12.30
CA VAL A 97 -7.34 -2.55 -11.26
C VAL A 97 -6.42 -3.08 -10.16
N LEU A 98 -6.63 -2.64 -8.92
CA LEU A 98 -5.87 -3.05 -7.75
C LEU A 98 -6.75 -3.90 -6.84
N ARG A 99 -6.28 -5.09 -6.52
CA ARG A 99 -6.88 -5.96 -5.52
C ARG A 99 -6.42 -5.57 -4.13
N VAL A 100 -7.38 -5.35 -3.26
CA VAL A 100 -7.16 -5.05 -1.84
C VAL A 100 -7.87 -6.08 -0.97
N LEU A 101 -7.43 -6.14 0.28
CA LEU A 101 -8.16 -6.80 1.34
C LEU A 101 -8.85 -5.75 2.19
N MET A 102 -10.17 -5.84 2.30
CA MET A 102 -10.93 -5.04 3.24
C MET A 102 -11.39 -5.90 4.41
N ARG A 103 -11.32 -5.39 5.64
CA ARG A 103 -11.81 -6.09 6.83
C ARG A 103 -12.96 -5.32 7.43
N ASP A 104 -14.09 -5.99 7.55
CA ASP A 104 -15.29 -5.49 8.21
C ASP A 104 -15.18 -5.69 9.73
N PHE A 105 -15.47 -4.65 10.49
CA PHE A 105 -15.54 -4.63 11.95
C PHE A 105 -16.95 -4.22 12.36
N ALA A 106 -17.52 -4.90 13.36
CA ALA A 106 -18.76 -4.42 13.96
C ALA A 106 -18.50 -3.08 14.67
N THR A 107 -19.18 -2.02 14.23
CA THR A 107 -18.92 -0.66 14.72
C THR A 107 -19.26 -0.58 16.21
N PHE A 108 -18.43 0.11 17.01
CA PHE A 108 -18.47 0.16 18.49
C PHE A 108 -18.23 -1.16 19.25
N LYS A 109 -18.06 -2.31 18.57
CA LYS A 109 -17.69 -3.57 19.25
C LYS A 109 -16.18 -3.79 19.34
N HIS A 110 -15.40 -2.96 18.64
CA HIS A 110 -13.95 -2.88 18.77
C HIS A 110 -13.58 -1.55 19.46
N PRO A 111 -12.63 -1.51 20.43
CA PRO A 111 -12.32 -0.30 21.21
C PRO A 111 -11.86 0.89 20.36
N ASP A 112 -11.28 0.60 19.19
CA ASP A 112 -10.77 1.62 18.28
C ASP A 112 -11.78 2.10 17.22
N PHE A 113 -12.95 1.47 17.08
CA PHE A 113 -13.96 1.81 16.05
C PHE A 113 -15.25 2.34 16.69
N GLY A 114 -15.89 3.31 16.03
CA GLY A 114 -17.12 3.92 16.50
C GLY A 114 -16.88 5.18 17.33
N GLY A 115 -16.23 6.18 16.74
CA GLY A 115 -16.32 7.55 17.25
C GLY A 115 -15.01 8.29 17.41
N ALA A 116 -15.16 9.60 17.58
CA ALA A 116 -14.08 10.56 17.69
C ALA A 116 -13.02 10.17 18.74
N LYS A 117 -11.76 10.48 18.41
CA LYS A 117 -10.60 10.30 19.29
C LYS A 117 -9.92 11.65 19.56
N ASP A 118 -9.20 11.74 20.68
CA ASP A 118 -8.44 12.93 21.06
C ASP A 118 -6.96 12.56 21.31
N PRO A 119 -5.98 13.22 20.67
CA PRO A 119 -6.17 14.21 19.60
C PRO A 119 -6.79 13.60 18.34
N GLN A 120 -7.52 14.42 17.58
CA GLN A 120 -8.09 14.03 16.28
C GLN A 120 -6.97 13.74 15.26
N ASN A 121 -5.88 14.51 15.31
CA ASN A 121 -4.68 14.26 14.52
C ASN A 121 -3.64 13.56 15.41
N ALA A 122 -3.28 12.34 15.06
CA ALA A 122 -2.37 11.47 15.80
C ALA A 122 -1.24 10.96 14.90
N LEU A 123 -0.43 11.87 14.35
CA LEU A 123 0.74 11.53 13.55
C LEU A 123 1.77 10.75 14.39
N GLY A 124 2.29 9.65 13.85
CA GLY A 124 3.20 8.74 14.54
C GLY A 124 2.51 7.60 15.29
N LEU A 125 1.26 7.27 14.92
CA LEU A 125 0.57 6.07 15.42
C LEU A 125 1.30 4.77 15.08
N VAL A 126 1.99 4.74 13.94
CA VAL A 126 2.74 3.59 13.45
C VAL A 126 4.23 3.90 13.37
N GLU A 127 5.04 2.85 13.53
CA GLU A 127 6.49 2.92 13.38
C GLU A 127 6.88 3.32 11.95
N SER A 128 8.02 4.00 11.80
CA SER A 128 8.50 4.45 10.48
C SER A 128 8.92 3.29 9.57
N ALA A 129 9.17 2.11 10.13
CA ALA A 129 9.50 0.89 9.40
C ALA A 129 8.31 -0.08 9.43
N LEU A 130 8.01 -0.67 8.28
CA LEU A 130 6.98 -1.67 8.16
C LEU A 130 7.37 -2.93 8.94
N GLY A 131 6.43 -3.47 9.70
CA GLY A 131 6.64 -4.59 10.60
C GLY A 131 6.54 -5.97 9.94
N PRO A 132 6.56 -7.03 10.76
CA PRO A 132 6.36 -8.40 10.31
C PRO A 132 5.06 -8.57 9.50
N GLY A 133 5.08 -9.48 8.52
CA GLY A 133 3.91 -9.70 7.65
C GLY A 133 3.60 -8.53 6.72
N ARG A 134 4.53 -7.57 6.56
CA ARG A 134 4.32 -6.30 5.85
C ARG A 134 3.21 -5.45 6.48
N LYS A 135 3.03 -5.48 7.81
CA LYS A 135 1.97 -4.71 8.49
C LYS A 135 2.51 -3.54 9.30
N PRO A 136 1.74 -2.46 9.48
CA PRO A 136 2.15 -1.37 10.37
C PRO A 136 2.31 -1.89 11.79
N THR A 137 3.37 -1.45 12.47
CA THR A 137 3.56 -1.73 13.90
C THR A 137 3.19 -0.48 14.68
N ARG A 138 2.41 -0.63 15.75
CA ARG A 138 1.99 0.49 16.58
C ARG A 138 3.16 1.05 17.40
N THR A 139 3.23 2.37 17.53
CA THR A 139 4.14 3.01 18.50
C THR A 139 3.51 3.10 19.90
N ALA A 140 4.27 3.60 20.88
CA ALA A 140 3.72 3.93 22.20
C ALA A 140 2.89 5.23 22.21
N ALA A 141 2.84 5.98 21.11
CA ALA A 141 2.10 7.23 21.02
C ALA A 141 0.58 6.99 20.99
N TYR A 142 -0.16 7.98 21.49
CA TYR A 142 -1.63 8.05 21.46
C TYR A 142 -2.37 6.72 21.78
N PRO A 143 -2.10 6.09 22.93
CA PRO A 143 -2.72 4.81 23.28
C PRO A 143 -4.25 4.82 23.34
N GLN A 144 -4.85 6.00 23.51
CA GLN A 144 -6.29 6.22 23.50
C GLN A 144 -6.91 6.32 22.08
N VAL A 145 -6.09 6.53 21.05
CA VAL A 145 -6.54 6.70 19.65
C VAL A 145 -6.56 5.35 18.92
N ALA A 146 -5.51 4.54 19.11
CA ALA A 146 -5.37 3.21 18.54
C ALA A 146 -4.84 2.24 19.60
N SER A 147 -5.71 1.79 20.50
CA SER A 147 -5.35 0.91 21.60
C SER A 147 -5.04 -0.53 21.15
N LYS A 148 -5.53 -0.91 19.97
CA LYS A 148 -5.53 -2.25 19.39
C LYS A 148 -5.24 -2.23 17.88
N LEU A 149 -4.25 -1.43 17.47
CA LEU A 149 -3.83 -1.33 16.06
C LEU A 149 -3.40 -2.69 15.48
N GLU A 150 -2.90 -3.60 16.31
CA GLU A 150 -2.57 -4.97 15.88
C GLU A 150 -3.76 -5.76 15.31
N ASP A 151 -4.99 -5.39 15.66
CA ASP A 151 -6.21 -6.05 15.18
C ASP A 151 -6.68 -5.51 13.82
N TRP A 152 -6.30 -4.27 13.45
CA TRP A 152 -6.86 -3.53 12.32
C TRP A 152 -6.64 -4.22 10.97
N TYR A 153 -5.47 -4.83 10.80
CA TYR A 153 -5.04 -5.48 9.56
C TYR A 153 -4.85 -6.98 9.75
N ALA A 154 -5.52 -7.55 10.76
CA ALA A 154 -5.56 -8.98 11.05
C ALA A 154 -7.01 -9.49 10.92
N THR A 155 -7.19 -10.67 10.34
CA THR A 155 -8.51 -11.32 10.30
C THR A 155 -8.66 -12.17 11.55
N ILE A 156 -9.50 -11.71 12.47
CA ILE A 156 -9.67 -12.31 13.78
C ILE A 156 -11.12 -12.78 13.92
N ALA A 157 -11.29 -14.09 14.15
CA ALA A 157 -12.61 -14.71 14.27
C ALA A 157 -13.45 -14.00 15.36
N GLY A 158 -14.65 -13.54 14.98
CA GLY A 158 -15.57 -12.83 15.88
C GLY A 158 -15.24 -11.36 16.11
N VAL A 159 -14.14 -10.85 15.55
CA VAL A 159 -13.74 -9.43 15.60
C VAL A 159 -13.85 -8.79 14.22
N SER A 160 -13.30 -9.44 13.19
CA SER A 160 -13.29 -8.92 11.83
C SER A 160 -13.57 -9.99 10.77
N THR A 161 -14.19 -9.59 9.66
CA THR A 161 -14.44 -10.45 8.49
C THR A 161 -13.73 -9.87 7.27
N ALA A 162 -12.88 -10.68 6.61
CA ALA A 162 -12.12 -10.25 5.45
C ALA A 162 -12.86 -10.46 4.12
N TYR A 163 -12.85 -9.44 3.27
CA TYR A 163 -13.40 -9.43 1.92
C TYR A 163 -12.33 -9.01 0.92
N VAL A 164 -12.24 -9.72 -0.19
CA VAL A 164 -11.44 -9.29 -1.34
C VAL A 164 -12.25 -8.27 -2.13
N VAL A 165 -11.62 -7.13 -2.42
CA VAL A 165 -12.25 -6.03 -3.16
C VAL A 165 -11.28 -5.59 -4.25
N ASP A 166 -11.79 -5.42 -5.46
CA ASP A 166 -11.03 -4.90 -6.58
C ASP A 166 -11.37 -3.41 -6.75
N PHE A 167 -10.36 -2.55 -6.76
CA PHE A 167 -10.47 -1.12 -7.04
C PHE A 167 -10.10 -0.84 -8.47
N TRP A 168 -10.99 -0.21 -9.21
CA TRP A 168 -10.69 0.30 -10.55
C TRP A 168 -10.31 1.77 -10.45
N LEU A 169 -9.09 2.09 -10.90
CA LEU A 169 -8.58 3.44 -10.96
C LEU A 169 -8.83 4.00 -12.37
N GLU A 170 -9.73 4.96 -12.50
CA GLU A 170 -10.09 5.56 -13.78
C GLU A 170 -8.90 6.34 -14.36
N PRO A 171 -8.55 6.12 -15.65
CA PRO A 171 -7.47 6.88 -16.28
C PRO A 171 -7.90 8.33 -16.57
N VAL A 172 -7.16 9.28 -16.02
CA VAL A 172 -7.35 10.73 -16.21
C VAL A 172 -6.04 11.34 -16.71
N GLY A 173 -5.93 11.47 -18.04
CA GLY A 173 -4.70 11.92 -18.67
C GLY A 173 -3.56 10.92 -18.44
N LYS A 174 -2.59 11.27 -17.58
CA LYS A 174 -1.47 10.39 -17.19
C LYS A 174 -1.64 9.78 -15.79
N SER A 175 -2.70 10.16 -15.08
CA SER A 175 -2.98 9.68 -13.73
C SER A 175 -4.03 8.57 -13.75
N PHE A 176 -4.02 7.74 -12.71
CA PHE A 176 -5.05 6.76 -12.39
C PHE A 176 -5.72 7.18 -11.08
N VAL A 177 -7.05 7.29 -11.08
CA VAL A 177 -7.79 7.92 -9.98
C VAL A 177 -8.97 7.06 -9.53
N LEU A 178 -9.02 6.77 -8.24
CA LEU A 178 -10.23 6.41 -7.52
C LEU A 178 -10.49 7.55 -6.54
N ASP A 179 -11.62 8.24 -6.64
CA ASP A 179 -12.02 9.29 -5.70
C ASP A 179 -13.51 9.16 -5.38
N SER A 180 -13.80 8.87 -4.12
CA SER A 180 -15.15 8.72 -3.56
C SER A 180 -15.27 9.59 -2.31
N SER A 181 -16.30 10.42 -2.26
CA SER A 181 -16.68 11.20 -1.06
C SER A 181 -17.75 10.50 -0.21
N ARG A 182 -18.23 9.34 -0.67
CA ARG A 182 -19.06 8.39 0.08
C ARG A 182 -18.51 6.99 -0.13
N PHE A 183 -17.42 6.65 0.55
CA PHE A 183 -16.73 5.38 0.34
C PHE A 183 -17.25 4.27 1.26
N PHE A 184 -18.23 3.51 0.78
CA PHE A 184 -18.82 2.41 1.57
C PHE A 184 -18.89 1.08 0.78
N PRO A 185 -17.75 0.49 0.37
CA PRO A 185 -17.76 -0.74 -0.44
C PRO A 185 -18.46 -1.92 0.24
N LEU A 186 -18.38 -2.00 1.57
CA LEU A 186 -18.89 -3.12 2.34
C LEU A 186 -20.37 -3.00 2.74
N ASP A 187 -21.06 -1.90 2.43
CA ASP A 187 -22.51 -1.74 2.71
C ASP A 187 -23.36 -2.92 2.19
N SER A 188 -22.92 -3.54 1.08
CA SER A 188 -23.64 -4.64 0.43
C SER A 188 -23.46 -6.01 1.09
N VAL A 189 -22.44 -6.17 1.95
CA VAL A 189 -22.02 -7.47 2.49
C VAL A 189 -21.80 -7.48 4.00
N ALA A 190 -21.70 -6.31 4.63
CA ALA A 190 -21.50 -6.18 6.07
C ALA A 190 -22.73 -6.63 6.86
N SER A 191 -22.50 -7.18 8.04
CA SER A 191 -23.58 -7.45 8.99
C SER A 191 -24.26 -6.13 9.36
N ALA A 192 -25.59 -6.12 9.50
CA ALA A 192 -26.42 -4.91 9.52
C ALA A 192 -25.99 -3.81 10.53
N GLU A 193 -25.06 -2.94 10.12
CA GLU A 193 -24.73 -1.67 10.75
C GLU A 193 -25.77 -0.64 10.32
N SER A 194 -26.93 -0.67 10.97
CA SER A 194 -28.07 0.24 10.67
C SER A 194 -28.23 1.36 11.70
N THR A 195 -27.30 1.47 12.64
CA THR A 195 -27.44 2.33 13.83
C THR A 195 -26.94 3.76 13.62
N GLN A 196 -26.18 4.01 12.55
CA GLN A 196 -25.45 5.26 12.33
C GLN A 196 -25.65 5.73 10.91
N ASN A 197 -25.91 7.02 10.75
CA ASN A 197 -26.12 7.63 9.45
C ASN A 197 -24.91 8.45 9.03
N ASP A 198 -24.60 8.45 7.74
CA ASP A 198 -23.72 9.45 7.13
C ASP A 198 -24.35 10.86 7.14
N ASP A 199 -23.58 11.84 6.69
CA ASP A 199 -24.01 13.22 6.47
C ASP A 199 -25.29 13.36 5.59
N ASP A 200 -25.63 12.34 4.80
CA ASP A 200 -26.83 12.29 3.94
C ASP A 200 -28.03 11.57 4.61
N GLY A 201 -27.90 11.20 5.88
CA GLY A 201 -28.93 10.52 6.66
C GLY A 201 -29.11 9.06 6.25
N GLN A 202 -28.15 8.45 5.55
CA GLN A 202 -28.21 7.04 5.15
C GLN A 202 -27.45 6.16 6.15
N PRO A 203 -28.02 5.04 6.59
CA PRO A 203 -27.27 4.08 7.39
C PRO A 203 -26.09 3.51 6.61
N ARG A 204 -24.88 3.52 7.20
CA ARG A 204 -23.65 3.05 6.58
C ARG A 204 -22.81 2.19 7.51
N ASN A 205 -21.93 1.39 6.91
CA ASN A 205 -20.84 0.74 7.62
C ASN A 205 -19.63 1.68 7.77
N PHE A 206 -19.29 2.07 9.01
CA PHE A 206 -18.11 2.89 9.36
C PHE A 206 -17.04 2.09 10.11
N GLY A 207 -17.13 0.77 10.06
CA GLY A 207 -16.21 -0.13 10.74
C GLY A 207 -15.44 -0.95 9.73
N PHE A 208 -14.43 -0.39 9.08
CA PHE A 208 -13.63 -1.20 8.16
C PHE A 208 -12.20 -0.71 7.99
N THR A 209 -11.34 -1.60 7.52
CA THR A 209 -9.99 -1.26 7.10
C THR A 209 -9.74 -1.70 5.67
N THR A 210 -8.79 -1.04 5.01
CA THR A 210 -8.30 -1.38 3.67
C THR A 210 -6.80 -1.67 3.73
N GLU A 211 -6.37 -2.78 3.14
CA GLU A 211 -4.97 -3.23 3.04
C GLU A 211 -4.64 -3.52 1.57
N LEU A 212 -3.63 -2.83 1.05
CA LEU A 212 -3.07 -3.04 -0.29
C LEU A 212 -1.57 -3.33 -0.17
N HIS A 213 -1.13 -4.39 -0.82
CA HIS A 213 0.28 -4.71 -1.02
C HIS A 213 0.57 -4.83 -2.50
N THR A 214 1.36 -3.93 -3.06
CA THR A 214 1.73 -3.99 -4.47
C THR A 214 3.20 -3.62 -4.68
N SER A 215 3.61 -3.51 -5.93
CA SER A 215 4.90 -2.99 -6.33
C SER A 215 4.77 -2.15 -7.60
N PHE A 216 5.72 -1.26 -7.82
CA PHE A 216 5.74 -0.37 -8.97
C PHE A 216 7.16 -0.21 -9.51
N ARG A 217 7.27 0.03 -10.82
CA ARG A 217 8.53 0.42 -11.46
C ARG A 217 8.72 1.92 -11.30
N TYR A 218 9.88 2.33 -10.79
CA TYR A 218 10.24 3.73 -10.66
C TYR A 218 11.03 4.20 -11.89
N ALA A 219 10.48 5.12 -12.68
CA ALA A 219 11.11 5.73 -13.85
C ALA A 219 11.53 7.20 -13.61
N GLY A 220 11.03 7.84 -12.56
CA GLY A 220 11.29 9.23 -12.19
C GLY A 220 10.12 10.16 -12.52
N GLY A 221 9.80 11.04 -11.59
CA GLY A 221 8.72 12.02 -11.67
C GLY A 221 7.37 11.52 -11.19
N GLU A 222 7.27 10.29 -10.68
CA GLU A 222 6.02 9.72 -10.22
C GLU A 222 5.51 10.36 -8.94
N ILE A 223 4.18 10.40 -8.83
CA ILE A 223 3.47 10.98 -7.70
C ILE A 223 2.46 9.96 -7.20
N PHE A 224 2.33 9.88 -5.88
CA PHE A 224 1.26 9.16 -5.22
C PHE A 224 0.56 10.09 -4.24
N THR A 225 -0.75 10.24 -4.39
CA THR A 225 -1.62 11.05 -3.54
C THR A 225 -2.68 10.16 -2.94
N PHE A 226 -2.91 10.33 -1.64
CA PHE A 226 -4.01 9.70 -0.94
C PHE A 226 -4.84 10.74 -0.18
N ARG A 227 -6.16 10.53 -0.10
CA ARG A 227 -7.05 11.25 0.83
C ARG A 227 -7.88 10.25 1.63
N GLY A 228 -7.87 10.39 2.95
CA GLY A 228 -8.64 9.55 3.87
C GLY A 228 -9.32 10.37 4.97
N ASP A 229 -10.36 9.77 5.51
CA ASP A 229 -11.15 10.13 6.68
C ASP A 229 -11.54 8.73 7.18
N ASP A 230 -10.86 8.09 8.12
CA ASP A 230 -9.90 8.60 9.11
C ASP A 230 -8.42 8.34 8.74
N ASP A 231 -7.85 7.19 9.16
CA ASP A 231 -6.41 6.97 9.17
C ASP A 231 -5.86 6.50 7.83
N VAL A 232 -4.63 6.92 7.49
CA VAL A 232 -3.89 6.44 6.30
C VAL A 232 -2.40 6.32 6.59
N PHE A 233 -1.85 5.16 6.25
CA PHE A 233 -0.41 4.91 6.25
C PHE A 233 0.03 4.36 4.90
N VAL A 234 1.03 4.98 4.28
CA VAL A 234 1.64 4.49 3.04
C VAL A 234 3.11 4.24 3.27
N PHE A 235 3.58 3.05 2.91
CA PHE A 235 4.98 2.66 2.95
C PHE A 235 5.49 2.41 1.54
N VAL A 236 6.71 2.86 1.26
CA VAL A 236 7.45 2.52 0.05
C VAL A 236 8.75 1.88 0.47
N ASP A 237 9.05 0.70 -0.08
CA ASP A 237 10.23 -0.10 0.30
C ASP A 237 10.33 -0.30 1.83
N GLY A 238 9.19 -0.56 2.46
CA GLY A 238 9.07 -0.78 3.90
C GLY A 238 9.25 0.48 4.78
N LYS A 239 9.31 1.69 4.20
CA LYS A 239 9.46 2.96 4.94
C LYS A 239 8.21 3.80 4.83
N LEU A 240 7.74 4.35 5.95
CA LEU A 240 6.59 5.24 6.01
C LEU A 240 6.86 6.53 5.24
N VAL A 241 6.02 6.82 4.24
CA VAL A 241 6.12 8.02 3.39
C VAL A 241 4.89 8.91 3.44
N VAL A 242 3.75 8.38 3.89
CA VAL A 242 2.55 9.16 4.23
C VAL A 242 2.06 8.68 5.59
N ASP A 243 1.88 9.62 6.50
CA ASP A 243 1.34 9.41 7.84
C ASP A 243 0.18 10.40 8.05
N ILE A 244 -1.03 9.85 8.07
CA ILE A 244 -2.28 10.57 8.31
C ILE A 244 -2.99 9.77 9.40
N GLY A 245 -2.39 9.70 10.59
CA GLY A 245 -2.99 9.01 11.74
C GLY A 245 -4.00 9.87 12.49
N GLY A 246 -5.02 9.23 13.05
CA GLY A 246 -6.06 9.84 13.88
C GLY A 246 -7.45 9.78 13.27
N VAL A 247 -8.43 10.27 14.03
CA VAL A 247 -9.84 10.34 13.61
C VAL A 247 -10.18 11.79 13.29
N HIS A 248 -10.28 12.10 12.00
CA HIS A 248 -10.36 13.45 11.46
C HIS A 248 -11.11 13.46 10.13
N GLY A 249 -11.67 14.61 9.74
CA GLY A 249 -12.24 14.77 8.41
C GLY A 249 -11.22 14.61 7.27
N PRO A 250 -11.63 14.78 6.00
CA PRO A 250 -10.81 14.39 4.85
C PRO A 250 -9.46 15.10 4.80
N THR A 251 -8.39 14.33 4.96
CA THR A 251 -7.01 14.82 4.93
C THR A 251 -6.24 14.16 3.80
N GLN A 252 -5.49 14.97 3.05
CA GLN A 252 -4.72 14.51 1.89
C GLN A 252 -3.21 14.53 2.18
N GLY A 253 -2.52 13.48 1.76
CA GLY A 253 -1.06 13.40 1.70
C GLY A 253 -0.60 13.11 0.27
N THR A 254 0.50 13.73 -0.14
CA THR A 254 1.13 13.50 -1.45
C THR A 254 2.61 13.24 -1.26
N VAL A 255 3.11 12.17 -1.88
CA VAL A 255 4.53 11.84 -1.96
C VAL A 255 5.00 11.95 -3.41
N MET A 256 6.06 12.71 -3.61
CA MET A 256 6.83 12.71 -4.85
C MET A 256 7.88 11.60 -4.74
N ILE A 257 7.84 10.57 -5.58
CA ILE A 257 8.73 9.41 -5.44
C ILE A 257 10.20 9.80 -5.58
N ASP A 258 10.49 10.85 -6.35
CA ASP A 258 11.83 11.44 -6.51
C ASP A 258 12.49 11.81 -5.17
N GLN A 259 11.71 12.12 -4.14
CA GLN A 259 12.20 12.53 -2.82
C GLN A 259 12.67 11.35 -1.95
N LEU A 260 12.37 10.11 -2.35
CA LEU A 260 12.64 8.91 -1.56
C LEU A 260 14.04 8.34 -1.77
N GLY A 261 14.84 8.91 -2.69
CA GLY A 261 16.21 8.47 -2.95
C GLY A 261 16.30 7.09 -3.62
N LEU A 262 15.27 6.72 -4.37
CA LEU A 262 15.19 5.44 -5.10
C LEU A 262 16.01 5.47 -6.40
N ALA A 263 16.41 4.29 -6.87
CA ALA A 263 17.15 4.11 -8.12
C ALA A 263 16.18 3.91 -9.29
N LYS A 264 16.30 4.76 -10.33
CA LYS A 264 15.49 4.64 -11.55
C LYS A 264 15.70 3.29 -12.24
N GLY A 265 14.64 2.70 -12.76
CA GLY A 265 14.62 1.40 -13.41
C GLY A 265 14.40 0.23 -12.45
N SER A 266 14.44 0.44 -11.14
CA SER A 266 14.14 -0.59 -10.13
C SER A 266 12.64 -0.68 -9.82
N VAL A 267 12.24 -1.83 -9.28
CA VAL A 267 10.88 -2.08 -8.78
C VAL A 267 10.89 -1.99 -7.26
N TYR A 268 9.93 -1.29 -6.68
CA TYR A 268 9.79 -1.07 -5.24
C TYR A 268 8.41 -1.49 -4.76
N THR A 269 8.31 -1.92 -3.51
CA THR A 269 7.01 -2.22 -2.91
C THR A 269 6.28 -0.94 -2.53
N LEU A 270 4.94 -1.00 -2.61
CA LEU A 270 4.03 -0.03 -2.03
C LEU A 270 3.04 -0.78 -1.15
N ASP A 271 2.91 -0.33 0.09
CA ASP A 271 1.98 -0.89 1.07
C ASP A 271 1.09 0.25 1.58
N LEU A 272 -0.23 0.08 1.47
CA LEU A 272 -1.20 1.09 1.87
C LEU A 272 -2.19 0.49 2.85
N PHE A 273 -2.43 1.27 3.90
CA PHE A 273 -3.31 0.93 5.00
C PHE A 273 -4.24 2.10 5.26
N GLN A 274 -5.54 1.84 5.30
CA GLN A 274 -6.55 2.81 5.69
C GLN A 274 -7.49 2.21 6.73
N ALA A 275 -7.99 3.03 7.65
CA ALA A 275 -9.03 2.62 8.59
C ALA A 275 -10.14 3.68 8.65
N GLU A 276 -11.38 3.24 8.41
CA GLU A 276 -12.60 4.01 8.63
C GLU A 276 -13.15 3.61 9.99
N ARG A 277 -13.26 4.57 10.92
CA ARG A 277 -13.54 4.29 12.33
C ARG A 277 -14.49 5.30 12.95
N ASN A 278 -14.98 6.29 12.21
CA ASN A 278 -15.77 7.39 12.75
C ASN A 278 -17.08 7.60 11.97
N PRO A 279 -18.24 7.47 12.65
CA PRO A 279 -19.54 7.44 12.00
C PRO A 279 -20.11 8.82 11.67
N THR A 280 -19.39 9.56 10.82
CA THR A 280 -19.85 10.86 10.29
C THR A 280 -19.74 10.91 8.78
N GLY A 281 -18.59 10.51 8.23
CA GLY A 281 -18.33 10.53 6.79
C GLY A 281 -17.21 9.56 6.46
N SER A 282 -17.19 9.08 5.22
CA SER A 282 -16.13 8.20 4.72
C SER A 282 -15.68 8.69 3.35
N ASN A 283 -14.38 8.96 3.26
CA ASN A 283 -13.75 9.53 2.07
C ASN A 283 -12.52 8.72 1.69
N PHE A 284 -12.36 8.45 0.41
CA PHE A 284 -11.25 7.66 -0.09
C PHE A 284 -10.79 8.20 -1.44
N ARG A 285 -9.51 8.55 -1.54
CA ARG A 285 -8.87 8.85 -2.82
C ARG A 285 -7.54 8.14 -2.94
N ILE A 286 -7.33 7.48 -4.08
CA ILE A 286 -6.00 7.17 -4.62
C ILE A 286 -5.88 7.94 -5.93
N GLU A 287 -4.84 8.75 -6.06
CA GLU A 287 -4.40 9.30 -7.34
C GLU A 287 -2.93 9.02 -7.53
N THR A 288 -2.56 8.45 -8.67
CA THR A 288 -1.18 8.07 -8.91
C THR A 288 -0.78 8.06 -10.37
N THR A 289 0.50 8.26 -10.62
CA THR A 289 1.14 8.03 -11.93
C THR A 289 2.07 6.80 -11.91
N LEU A 290 2.01 5.98 -10.85
CA LEU A 290 2.86 4.79 -10.72
C LEU A 290 2.50 3.75 -11.78
N ASP A 291 3.54 3.13 -12.34
CA ASP A 291 3.43 1.97 -13.20
C ASP A 291 3.51 0.70 -12.32
N PHE A 292 2.35 0.16 -11.94
CA PHE A 292 2.29 -1.00 -11.06
C PHE A 292 2.82 -2.25 -11.75
N ALA A 293 3.76 -2.93 -11.08
CA ALA A 293 4.35 -4.17 -11.55
C ALA A 293 3.52 -5.41 -11.15
N ASP A 294 2.57 -5.24 -10.23
CA ASP A 294 1.60 -6.26 -9.86
C ASP A 294 0.25 -5.65 -9.48
N CYS A 295 -0.73 -6.52 -9.28
CA CYS A 295 -2.13 -6.23 -9.12
C CYS A 295 -2.61 -5.93 -7.71
N GLY A 296 -1.72 -5.97 -6.72
CA GLY A 296 -2.14 -6.24 -5.35
C GLY A 296 -2.04 -7.72 -5.01
N ALA A 297 -1.28 -8.03 -3.97
CA ALA A 297 -1.11 -9.36 -3.41
C ALA A 297 -1.85 -9.47 -2.08
N ILE A 298 -2.55 -10.60 -1.88
CA ILE A 298 -3.10 -10.96 -0.57
C ILE A 298 -2.01 -11.72 0.20
N VAL A 299 -1.47 -11.11 1.25
CA VAL A 299 -0.40 -11.71 2.07
C VAL A 299 -0.99 -12.86 2.90
N THR A 300 -0.28 -13.99 2.95
CA THR A 300 -0.82 -15.32 3.35
C THR A 300 -1.04 -15.53 4.85
N ASP A 301 -0.87 -14.50 5.68
CA ASP A 301 -1.12 -14.58 7.12
C ASP A 301 -2.61 -14.44 7.47
N VAL A 302 -3.46 -14.31 6.46
CA VAL A 302 -4.90 -14.23 6.60
C VAL A 302 -5.53 -15.63 6.42
N PRO A 303 -6.18 -16.21 7.45
CA PRO A 303 -6.84 -17.50 7.33
C PRO A 303 -7.87 -17.49 6.19
N ARG A 304 -7.89 -18.58 5.43
CA ARG A 304 -8.89 -18.87 4.39
C ARG A 304 -9.86 -19.91 4.92
#